data_AF-A0A660LZR5-F1
#
_entry.id   AF-A0A660LZR5-F1
#
_cell.length_a   1.000
_cell.length_b   1.000
_cell.length_c   1.000
_cell.angle_alpha   90.00
_cell.angle_beta   90.00
_cell.angle_gamma   90.00
#
_symmetry.space_group_name_H-M   'P 1'
#
loop_
_entity.id
_entity.type
_entity.pdbx_description
1 polymer ?
#
loop_
_entity_poly.entity_id
_entity_poly.type
_entity_poly.pdbx_seq_one_letter_code
_entity_poly.pdbx_strand_id
1 'polypeptide(L)'
;MDIDEAFDIVNGNLKDMPVKYCQWKTVIDGCVHSKSLNDYRAQFSFMDPWDLKMRDNLAELRFVLDYHCSIFILIKPGLIFMNHHKLVIMQIVGAICEGLLYYLCDKKFSASQEANIFWKENKNRSSAGMGFFLEKTKNLRCLEDDDIEWLQHLRELRNTVHARGLSNDKIRWDRNPIMAAGVTETITHLDEFIEKVNDMAL
;
A
#
# COMPACT_ATOMS: atom_id res chain seq x y z
N MET A 1 1.49 15.17 18.19
CA MET A 1 2.48 14.12 18.45
C MET A 1 3.08 13.81 17.11
N ASP A 2 4.36 14.12 16.95
CA ASP A 2 5.07 13.86 15.69
C ASP A 2 5.11 12.36 15.44
N ILE A 3 5.01 11.92 14.19
CA ILE A 3 5.06 10.49 13.88
C ILE A 3 6.41 9.90 14.31
N ASP A 4 7.47 10.72 14.26
CA ASP A 4 8.80 10.41 14.76
C ASP A 4 8.81 10.19 16.28
N GLU A 5 8.02 10.99 17.02
CA GLU A 5 7.88 10.90 18.48
C GLU A 5 7.04 9.67 18.86
N ALA A 6 6.00 9.35 18.08
CA ALA A 6 5.23 8.12 18.24
C ALA A 6 6.07 6.86 17.99
N PHE A 7 7.02 6.93 17.05
CA PHE A 7 7.95 5.85 16.75
C PHE A 7 9.01 5.64 17.84
N ASP A 8 9.57 6.71 18.37
CA ASP A 8 10.53 6.65 19.47
C ASP A 8 9.92 6.09 20.76
N ILE A 9 8.60 6.27 20.97
CA ILE A 9 7.87 5.76 22.13
C ILE A 9 7.56 4.25 22.01
N VAL A 10 7.40 3.70 20.79
CA VAL A 10 6.84 2.35 20.61
C VAL A 10 7.84 1.19 20.72
N ASN A 11 9.16 1.35 20.59
CA ASN A 11 10.10 0.26 20.91
C ASN A 11 11.56 0.73 21.08
N GLY A 12 12.12 0.51 22.27
CA GLY A 12 13.49 0.88 22.64
C GLY A 12 14.64 0.23 21.85
N ASN A 13 14.36 -0.58 20.81
CA ASN A 13 15.38 -1.29 20.02
C ASN A 13 15.37 -0.93 18.51
N LEU A 14 14.51 -0.02 18.05
CA LEU A 14 14.49 0.39 16.63
C LEU A 14 15.76 1.16 16.22
N LYS A 15 16.34 1.89 17.17
CA LYS A 15 17.60 2.63 16.99
C LYS A 15 18.78 1.67 16.73
N ASP A 16 18.72 0.46 17.30
CA ASP A 16 19.75 -0.58 17.21
C ASP A 16 19.54 -1.55 16.04
N MET A 17 18.45 -1.41 15.27
CA MET A 17 18.22 -2.27 14.11
C MET A 17 19.32 -2.04 13.06
N PRO A 18 19.96 -3.12 12.54
CA PRO A 18 20.99 -2.98 11.51
C PRO A 18 20.44 -2.26 10.28
N VAL A 19 21.14 -1.22 9.83
CA VAL A 19 20.69 -0.32 8.75
C VAL A 19 20.24 -1.06 7.49
N LYS A 20 20.90 -2.18 7.15
CA LYS A 20 20.54 -3.04 6.01
C LYS A 20 19.11 -3.60 6.05
N TYR A 21 18.45 -3.56 7.20
CA TYR A 21 17.06 -3.99 7.38
C TYR A 21 16.08 -2.83 7.53
N CYS A 22 16.56 -1.59 7.77
CA CYS A 22 15.72 -0.42 7.98
C CYS A 22 15.31 0.20 6.64
N GLN A 23 14.14 -0.16 6.12
CA GLN A 23 13.63 0.42 4.87
C GLN A 23 13.27 1.91 4.99
N TRP A 24 13.06 2.41 6.21
CA TRP A 24 12.89 3.85 6.49
C TRP A 24 14.21 4.63 6.57
N LYS A 25 15.36 3.98 6.34
CA LYS A 25 16.66 4.66 6.23
C LYS A 25 17.12 4.67 4.78
N THR A 26 17.82 5.72 4.38
CA THR A 26 18.49 5.85 3.09
C THR A 26 19.99 6.11 3.32
N VAL A 27 20.81 5.75 2.34
CA VAL A 27 22.26 6.02 2.39
C VAL A 27 22.60 6.98 1.26
N ILE A 28 23.07 8.17 1.62
CA ILE A 28 23.48 9.22 0.69
C ILE A 28 24.96 9.52 1.00
N ASP A 29 25.83 9.38 0.00
CA ASP A 29 27.27 9.61 0.13
C ASP A 29 27.93 8.84 1.30
N GLY A 30 27.43 7.62 1.58
CA GLY A 30 27.90 6.78 2.68
C GLY A 30 27.37 7.16 4.07
N CYS A 31 26.60 8.24 4.18
CA CYS A 31 25.91 8.64 5.41
C CYS A 31 24.50 8.06 5.46
N VAL A 32 24.09 7.62 6.65
CA VAL A 32 22.76 7.04 6.88
C VAL A 32 21.81 8.14 7.34
N HIS A 33 20.71 8.31 6.62
CA HIS A 33 19.66 9.28 6.93
C HIS A 33 18.34 8.56 7.17
N SER A 34 17.55 9.03 8.12
CA SER A 34 16.15 8.61 8.24
C SER A 34 15.32 9.32 7.17
N LYS A 35 14.47 8.58 6.46
CA LYS A 35 13.45 9.15 5.59
C LYS A 35 12.46 9.91 6.45
N SER A 36 12.24 11.17 6.12
CA SER A 36 11.15 11.99 6.64
C SER A 36 9.84 11.67 5.92
N LEU A 37 8.71 12.13 6.46
CA LEU A 37 7.43 12.06 5.75
C LEU A 37 7.47 12.77 4.38
N ASN A 38 8.34 13.78 4.20
CA ASN A 38 8.51 14.45 2.91
C ASN A 38 9.12 13.54 1.83
N ASP A 39 10.00 12.62 2.22
CA ASP A 39 10.57 11.63 1.30
C ASP A 39 9.50 10.67 0.79
N TYR A 40 8.52 10.35 1.64
CA TYR A 40 7.36 9.54 1.25
C TYR A 40 6.34 10.32 0.43
N ARG A 41 6.07 11.59 0.78
CA ARG A 41 5.20 12.48 -0.02
C ARG A 41 5.71 12.65 -1.45
N ALA A 42 7.03 12.64 -1.64
CA ALA A 42 7.65 12.77 -2.97
C ALA A 42 7.22 11.65 -3.92
N GLN A 43 7.02 10.42 -3.42
CA GLN A 43 6.54 9.27 -4.22
C GLN A 43 5.13 9.47 -4.76
N PHE A 44 4.33 10.32 -4.11
CA PHE A 44 2.96 10.64 -4.50
C PHE A 44 2.82 12.09 -4.97
N SER A 45 3.93 12.70 -5.43
CA SER A 45 3.97 14.11 -5.85
C SER A 45 3.14 14.41 -7.09
N PHE A 46 2.83 13.38 -7.89
CA PHE A 46 1.93 13.44 -9.05
C PHE A 46 0.46 13.68 -8.68
N MET A 47 0.10 13.51 -7.40
CA MET A 47 -1.26 13.82 -6.94
C MET A 47 -1.50 15.33 -6.91
N ASP A 48 -2.72 15.72 -7.28
CA ASP A 48 -3.07 17.13 -7.40
C ASP A 48 -2.80 17.93 -6.12
N PRO A 49 -2.40 19.21 -6.23
CA PRO A 49 -2.17 20.08 -5.08
C PRO A 49 -3.40 20.30 -4.18
N TRP A 50 -4.61 19.98 -4.63
CA TRP A 50 -5.83 20.05 -3.82
C TRP A 50 -6.17 18.74 -3.12
N ASP A 51 -5.49 17.64 -3.44
CA ASP A 51 -5.67 16.33 -2.79
C ASP A 51 -4.54 16.04 -1.77
N LEU A 52 -4.13 17.08 -1.04
CA LEU A 52 -3.05 17.00 -0.05
C LEU A 52 -3.32 15.94 1.02
N LYS A 53 -4.58 15.76 1.40
CA LYS A 53 -4.96 14.78 2.41
C LYS A 53 -4.77 13.35 1.92
N MET A 54 -5.13 13.02 0.68
CA MET A 54 -4.87 11.68 0.14
C MET A 54 -3.37 11.43 0.05
N ARG A 55 -2.61 12.42 -0.44
CA ARG A 55 -1.16 12.33 -0.54
C ARG A 55 -0.50 12.08 0.81
N ASP A 56 -0.92 12.80 1.85
CA ASP A 56 -0.41 12.63 3.21
C ASP A 56 -0.77 11.25 3.78
N ASN A 57 -2.02 10.80 3.61
CA ASN A 57 -2.45 9.46 4.05
C ASN A 57 -1.63 8.35 3.36
N LEU A 58 -1.35 8.46 2.06
CA LEU A 58 -0.57 7.48 1.32
C LEU A 58 0.91 7.50 1.73
N ALA A 59 1.46 8.69 1.98
CA ALA A 59 2.82 8.83 2.51
C ALA A 59 2.96 8.18 3.90
N GLU A 60 1.99 8.39 4.79
CA GLU A 60 1.93 7.75 6.10
C GLU A 60 1.79 6.23 5.98
N LEU A 61 0.90 5.73 5.11
CA LEU A 61 0.76 4.30 4.85
C LEU A 61 2.05 3.67 4.31
N ARG A 62 2.75 4.36 3.40
CA ARG A 62 4.03 3.88 2.87
C ARG A 62 5.12 3.85 3.94
N PHE A 63 5.17 4.86 4.80
CA PHE A 63 6.09 4.84 5.93
C PHE A 63 5.79 3.67 6.89
N VAL A 64 4.52 3.45 7.23
CA VAL A 64 4.09 2.30 8.05
C VAL A 64 4.43 0.96 7.38
N LEU A 65 4.32 0.88 6.04
CA LEU A 65 4.71 -0.29 5.27
C LEU A 65 6.22 -0.58 5.40
N ASP A 66 7.08 0.41 5.16
CA ASP A 66 8.54 0.28 5.30
C ASP A 66 8.91 -0.20 6.72
N TYR A 67 8.21 0.29 7.76
CA TYR A 67 8.38 -0.17 9.13
C TYR A 67 8.06 -1.65 9.31
N HIS A 68 6.87 -2.09 8.88
CA HIS A 68 6.45 -3.48 8.99
C HIS A 68 7.36 -4.42 8.18
N CYS A 69 7.78 -4.01 6.98
CA CYS A 69 8.72 -4.76 6.17
C CYS A 69 10.08 -4.93 6.87
N SER A 70 10.58 -3.89 7.51
CA SER A 70 11.86 -3.95 8.23
C SER A 70 11.82 -4.92 9.43
N ILE A 71 10.73 -4.90 10.21
CA ILE A 71 10.50 -5.87 11.29
C ILE A 71 10.40 -7.29 10.72
N PHE A 72 9.63 -7.46 9.65
CA PHE A 72 9.44 -8.75 9.03
C PHE A 72 10.77 -9.35 8.56
N ILE A 73 11.63 -8.56 7.91
CA ILE A 73 12.93 -9.02 7.41
C ILE A 73 13.88 -9.35 8.58
N LEU A 74 13.93 -8.51 9.62
CA LEU A 74 14.81 -8.73 10.78
C LEU A 74 14.46 -10.04 11.51
N ILE A 75 13.17 -10.29 11.75
CA ILE A 75 12.69 -11.38 12.62
C ILE A 75 12.31 -12.65 11.81
N LYS A 76 12.40 -12.60 10.47
CA LYS A 76 12.02 -13.71 9.56
C LYS A 76 12.53 -15.10 10.01
N PRO A 77 13.74 -15.28 10.57
CA PRO A 77 14.20 -16.60 11.00
C PRO A 77 13.51 -17.22 12.24
N GLY A 78 12.58 -16.52 12.91
CA GLY A 78 11.99 -17.02 14.18
C GLY A 78 10.53 -16.64 14.47
N LEU A 79 9.81 -16.05 13.51
CA LEU A 79 8.43 -15.58 13.72
C LEU A 79 7.41 -16.73 13.70
N ILE A 80 6.91 -17.10 14.88
CA ILE A 80 5.76 -18.02 15.05
C ILE A 80 4.52 -17.52 14.28
N PHE A 81 4.41 -16.20 14.07
CA PHE A 81 3.29 -15.53 13.40
C PHE A 81 3.63 -14.94 12.03
N MET A 82 4.62 -15.51 11.31
CA MET A 82 5.10 -14.98 10.03
C MET A 82 3.97 -14.64 9.04
N ASN A 83 3.01 -15.54 8.84
CA ASN A 83 1.90 -15.31 7.92
C ASN A 83 0.95 -14.19 8.37
N HIS A 84 0.80 -13.97 9.68
CA HIS A 84 -0.03 -12.89 10.21
C HIS A 84 0.63 -11.54 9.97
N HIS A 85 1.94 -11.43 10.21
CA HIS A 85 2.67 -10.19 9.92
C HIS A 85 2.69 -9.90 8.41
N LYS A 86 2.87 -10.94 7.59
CA LYS A 86 2.78 -10.80 6.14
C LYS A 86 1.39 -10.32 5.72
N LEU A 87 0.30 -10.82 6.32
CA LEU A 87 -1.05 -10.34 6.04
C LEU A 87 -1.22 -8.86 6.39
N VAL A 88 -0.65 -8.38 7.51
CA VAL A 88 -0.66 -6.95 7.86
C VAL A 88 0.02 -6.11 6.77
N ILE A 89 1.18 -6.55 6.27
CA ILE A 89 1.86 -5.90 5.14
C ILE A 89 0.92 -5.86 3.92
N MET A 90 0.27 -6.97 3.55
CA MET A 90 -0.64 -7.00 2.40
C MET A 90 -1.88 -6.12 2.58
N GLN A 91 -2.38 -5.97 3.81
CA GLN A 91 -3.47 -5.05 4.12
C GLN A 91 -3.05 -3.59 3.90
N ILE A 92 -1.83 -3.22 4.30
CA ILE A 92 -1.29 -1.87 4.08
C ILE A 92 -1.09 -1.63 2.57
N VAL A 93 -0.48 -2.58 1.84
CA VAL A 93 -0.34 -2.53 0.37
C VAL A 93 -1.70 -2.37 -0.30
N GLY A 94 -2.70 -3.14 0.12
CA GLY A 94 -4.08 -3.04 -0.39
C GLY A 94 -4.76 -1.71 -0.08
N ALA A 95 -4.41 -1.04 1.02
CA ALA A 95 -4.91 0.30 1.33
C ALA A 95 -4.26 1.36 0.43
N ILE A 96 -2.95 1.26 0.18
CA ILE A 96 -2.24 2.15 -0.76
C ILE A 96 -2.84 2.01 -2.16
N CYS A 97 -2.97 0.77 -2.66
CA CYS A 97 -3.57 0.52 -3.98
C CYS A 97 -5.00 1.03 -4.10
N GLU A 98 -5.83 0.96 -3.04
CA GLU A 98 -7.15 1.60 -3.07
C GLU A 98 -7.09 3.10 -3.23
N GLY A 99 -6.20 3.80 -2.52
CA GLY A 99 -6.04 5.24 -2.67
C GLY A 99 -5.60 5.62 -4.09
N LEU A 100 -4.69 4.83 -4.68
CA LEU A 100 -4.26 5.00 -6.07
C LEU A 100 -5.41 4.78 -7.07
N LEU A 101 -6.20 3.72 -6.89
CA LEU A 101 -7.36 3.43 -7.74
C LEU A 101 -8.44 4.52 -7.60
N TYR A 102 -8.70 4.98 -6.38
CA TYR A 102 -9.61 6.11 -6.14
C TYR A 102 -9.13 7.35 -6.89
N TYR A 103 -7.85 7.68 -6.79
CA TYR A 103 -7.26 8.83 -7.47
C TYR A 103 -7.39 8.74 -9.00
N LEU A 104 -7.04 7.59 -9.59
CA LEU A 104 -7.21 7.35 -11.03
C LEU A 104 -8.67 7.51 -11.47
N CYS A 105 -9.61 6.93 -10.73
CA CYS A 105 -11.04 7.08 -11.01
C CYS A 105 -11.47 8.55 -10.93
N ASP A 106 -11.05 9.28 -9.89
CA ASP A 106 -11.41 10.69 -9.71
C ASP A 106 -10.91 11.54 -10.87
N LYS A 107 -9.67 11.32 -11.30
CA LYS A 107 -9.06 11.98 -12.46
C LYS A 107 -9.80 11.69 -13.76
N LYS A 108 -9.96 10.41 -14.11
CA LYS A 108 -10.48 10.02 -15.42
C LYS A 108 -11.99 10.22 -15.54
N PHE A 109 -12.77 10.00 -14.47
CA PHE A 109 -14.21 10.23 -14.52
C PHE A 109 -14.60 11.70 -14.43
N SER A 110 -13.79 12.55 -13.80
CA SER A 110 -14.04 14.01 -13.79
C SER A 110 -14.01 14.63 -15.19
N ALA A 111 -13.35 13.98 -16.15
CA ALA A 111 -13.30 14.40 -17.55
C ALA A 111 -14.60 14.12 -18.35
N SER A 112 -15.52 13.28 -17.85
CA SER A 112 -16.78 12.94 -18.51
C SER A 112 -17.98 13.38 -17.67
N GLN A 113 -18.89 14.19 -18.23
CA GLN A 113 -20.00 14.79 -17.47
C GLN A 113 -20.94 13.75 -16.82
N GLU A 114 -21.30 12.70 -17.55
CA GLU A 114 -22.20 11.63 -17.06
C GLU A 114 -21.50 10.73 -16.05
N ALA A 115 -20.25 10.33 -16.34
CA ALA A 115 -19.47 9.51 -15.41
C ALA A 115 -19.12 10.26 -14.12
N ASN A 116 -18.93 11.58 -14.20
CA ASN A 116 -18.65 12.45 -13.06
C ASN A 116 -19.82 12.52 -12.07
N ILE A 117 -21.08 12.59 -12.56
CA ILE A 117 -22.27 12.58 -11.69
C ILE A 117 -22.34 11.27 -10.92
N PHE A 118 -22.31 10.13 -11.62
CA PHE A 118 -22.34 8.82 -10.97
C PHE A 118 -21.18 8.66 -9.99
N TRP A 119 -19.96 9.04 -10.39
CA TRP A 119 -18.78 8.95 -9.55
C TRP A 119 -18.92 9.77 -8.26
N LYS A 120 -19.32 11.04 -8.35
CA LYS A 120 -19.53 11.93 -7.19
C LYS A 120 -20.55 11.37 -6.20
N GLU A 121 -21.60 10.72 -6.67
CA GLU A 121 -22.65 10.13 -5.82
C GLU A 121 -22.24 8.83 -5.12
N ASN A 122 -21.22 8.13 -5.64
CA ASN A 122 -20.87 6.78 -5.21
C ASN A 122 -19.51 6.68 -4.52
N LYS A 123 -18.56 7.56 -4.83
CA LYS A 123 -17.16 7.44 -4.37
C LYS A 123 -16.96 7.50 -2.84
N ASN A 124 -17.89 8.13 -2.12
CA ASN A 124 -17.84 8.31 -0.66
C ASN A 124 -18.77 7.35 0.11
N ARG A 125 -19.39 6.38 -0.56
CA ARG A 125 -20.27 5.42 0.12
C ARG A 125 -19.43 4.44 0.94
N SER A 126 -19.98 3.91 2.03
CA SER A 126 -19.31 2.89 2.84
C SER A 126 -18.96 1.61 2.07
N SER A 127 -19.64 1.35 0.94
CA SER A 127 -19.34 0.25 0.01
C SER A 127 -18.25 0.57 -1.03
N ALA A 128 -17.79 1.82 -1.10
CA ALA A 128 -16.74 2.26 -2.01
C ALA A 128 -15.35 1.92 -1.43
N GLY A 129 -15.00 0.64 -1.49
CA GLY A 129 -13.65 0.15 -1.19
C GLY A 129 -12.96 -0.43 -2.42
N MET A 130 -11.85 -1.15 -2.20
CA MET A 130 -10.95 -1.64 -3.25
C MET A 130 -11.66 -2.41 -4.35
N GLY A 131 -12.65 -3.23 -3.99
CA GLY A 131 -13.45 -3.96 -4.95
C GLY A 131 -14.25 -3.04 -5.88
N PHE A 132 -14.89 -2.00 -5.33
CA PHE A 132 -15.62 -1.02 -6.13
C PHE A 132 -14.66 -0.23 -7.03
N PHE A 133 -13.55 0.27 -6.50
CA PHE A 133 -12.60 1.05 -7.29
C PHE A 133 -11.95 0.22 -8.40
N LEU A 134 -11.53 -1.02 -8.11
CA LEU A 134 -10.99 -1.92 -9.12
C LEU A 134 -11.98 -2.16 -10.28
N GLU A 135 -13.25 -2.43 -9.98
CA GLU A 135 -14.27 -2.59 -11.03
C GLU A 135 -14.48 -1.30 -11.84
N LYS A 136 -14.36 -0.13 -11.20
CA LYS A 136 -14.43 1.15 -11.91
C LYS A 136 -13.21 1.39 -12.79
N THR A 137 -12.01 1.08 -12.31
CA THR A 137 -10.77 1.23 -13.09
C THR A 137 -10.72 0.27 -14.27
N LYS A 138 -11.27 -0.95 -14.16
CA LYS A 138 -11.45 -1.86 -15.32
C LYS A 138 -12.26 -1.23 -16.45
N ASN A 139 -13.31 -0.48 -16.12
CA ASN A 139 -14.12 0.22 -17.13
C ASN A 139 -13.36 1.34 -17.84
N LEU A 140 -12.31 1.88 -17.22
CA LEU A 140 -11.43 2.88 -17.82
C LEU A 140 -10.46 2.28 -18.84
N ARG A 141 -10.29 0.94 -18.86
CA ARG A 141 -9.36 0.21 -19.75
C ARG A 141 -7.94 0.79 -19.74
N CYS A 142 -7.48 1.23 -18.56
CA CYS A 142 -6.18 1.86 -18.37
C CYS A 142 -5.16 0.97 -17.65
N LEU A 143 -5.58 -0.19 -17.15
CA LEU A 143 -4.69 -1.15 -16.48
C LEU A 143 -4.44 -2.36 -17.38
N GLU A 144 -3.26 -2.94 -17.26
CA GLU A 144 -2.90 -4.21 -17.90
C GLU A 144 -3.59 -5.38 -17.21
N ASP A 145 -3.77 -6.50 -17.91
CA ASP A 145 -4.43 -7.69 -17.36
C ASP A 145 -3.69 -8.24 -16.14
N ASP A 146 -2.35 -8.19 -16.14
CA ASP A 146 -1.50 -8.63 -15.02
C ASP A 146 -1.72 -7.76 -13.77
N ASP A 147 -1.82 -6.43 -13.93
CA ASP A 147 -2.13 -5.50 -12.82
C ASP A 147 -3.53 -5.78 -12.26
N ILE A 148 -4.49 -6.05 -13.15
CA ILE A 148 -5.86 -6.38 -12.78
C ILE A 148 -5.90 -7.69 -11.98
N GLU A 149 -5.18 -8.73 -12.41
CA GLU A 149 -5.09 -10.02 -11.72
C GLU A 149 -4.44 -9.84 -10.34
N TRP A 150 -3.32 -9.13 -10.27
CA TRP A 150 -2.64 -8.85 -9.02
C TRP A 150 -3.54 -8.08 -8.02
N LEU A 151 -4.23 -7.03 -8.47
CA LEU A 151 -5.17 -6.28 -7.65
C LEU A 151 -6.38 -7.13 -7.18
N GLN A 152 -6.82 -8.10 -7.98
CA GLN A 152 -7.87 -9.04 -7.56
C GLN A 152 -7.39 -9.91 -6.40
N HIS A 153 -6.18 -10.47 -6.50
CA HIS A 153 -5.60 -11.25 -5.40
C HIS A 153 -5.38 -10.42 -4.15
N LEU A 154 -4.94 -9.16 -4.30
CA LEU A 154 -4.72 -8.26 -3.17
C LEU A 154 -6.03 -7.87 -2.47
N ARG A 155 -7.11 -7.65 -3.24
CA ARG A 155 -8.46 -7.40 -2.71
C ARG A 155 -8.94 -8.53 -1.79
N GLU A 156 -8.68 -9.77 -2.15
CA GLU A 156 -9.06 -10.93 -1.32
C GLU A 156 -8.33 -10.93 0.03
N LEU A 157 -7.04 -10.56 0.03
CA LEU A 157 -6.25 -10.46 1.25
C LEU A 157 -6.71 -9.31 2.14
N ARG A 158 -7.00 -8.15 1.55
CA ARG A 158 -7.44 -6.97 2.30
C ARG A 158 -8.74 -7.20 3.07
N ASN A 159 -9.70 -7.92 2.48
CA ASN A 159 -10.99 -8.19 3.11
C ASN A 159 -10.94 -9.31 4.17
N THR A 160 -9.76 -9.89 4.42
CA THR A 160 -9.58 -10.95 5.42
C THR A 160 -9.17 -10.31 6.76
N VAL A 161 -10.13 -10.12 7.66
CA VAL A 161 -9.93 -9.30 8.89
C VAL A 161 -9.84 -10.12 10.20
N HIS A 162 -10.06 -11.44 10.20
CA HIS A 162 -10.11 -12.19 11.46
C HIS A 162 -9.02 -13.26 11.64
N ALA A 163 -8.23 -13.11 12.71
CA ALA A 163 -7.26 -14.08 13.20
C ALA A 163 -7.83 -15.51 13.40
N ARG A 164 -9.13 -15.63 13.70
CA ARG A 164 -9.81 -16.95 13.81
C ARG A 164 -10.09 -17.61 12.44
N GLY A 165 -10.23 -16.82 11.38
CA GLY A 165 -10.26 -17.34 10.01
C GLY A 165 -8.89 -17.85 9.57
N LEU A 166 -7.83 -17.41 10.26
CA LEU A 166 -6.47 -17.69 9.85
C LEU A 166 -6.05 -19.16 9.98
N SER A 167 -6.61 -19.89 10.94
CA SER A 167 -6.41 -21.34 11.06
C SER A 167 -7.20 -22.16 10.03
N ASN A 168 -8.35 -21.66 9.55
CA ASN A 168 -9.28 -22.42 8.71
C ASN A 168 -9.10 -22.11 7.21
N ASP A 169 -8.66 -20.90 6.86
CA ASP A 169 -8.46 -20.45 5.48
C ASP A 169 -6.99 -20.55 5.01
N LYS A 170 -6.13 -21.24 5.77
CA LYS A 170 -4.71 -21.39 5.44
C LYS A 170 -4.49 -21.90 4.00
N ILE A 171 -5.29 -22.88 3.57
CA ILE A 171 -5.27 -23.41 2.19
C ILE A 171 -5.60 -22.32 1.16
N ARG A 172 -6.52 -21.41 1.48
CA ARG A 172 -6.92 -20.33 0.57
C ARG A 172 -5.80 -19.31 0.39
N TRP A 173 -5.04 -18.98 1.43
CA TRP A 173 -3.93 -18.02 1.28
C TRP A 173 -2.67 -18.65 0.74
N ASP A 174 -2.38 -19.90 1.09
CA ASP A 174 -1.27 -20.63 0.49
C ASP A 174 -1.47 -20.75 -1.04
N ARG A 175 -2.72 -20.66 -1.52
CA ARG A 175 -3.09 -20.58 -2.94
C ARG A 175 -3.10 -19.17 -3.53
N ASN A 176 -3.09 -18.12 -2.71
CA ASN A 176 -3.05 -16.75 -3.22
C ASN A 176 -1.59 -16.41 -3.60
N PRO A 177 -1.30 -16.04 -4.86
CA PRO A 177 0.06 -15.89 -5.34
C PRO A 177 0.84 -14.78 -4.60
N ILE A 178 0.16 -13.73 -4.11
CA ILE A 178 0.80 -12.66 -3.32
C ILE A 178 1.25 -13.18 -1.94
N MET A 179 0.45 -14.05 -1.32
CA MET A 179 0.83 -14.70 -0.06
C MET A 179 1.86 -15.80 -0.24
N ALA A 180 2.02 -16.37 -1.43
CA ALA A 180 3.13 -17.27 -1.76
C ALA A 180 4.45 -16.53 -2.09
N ALA A 181 4.35 -15.37 -2.76
CA ALA A 181 5.47 -14.54 -3.22
C ALA A 181 6.33 -13.98 -2.08
N GLY A 182 7.54 -13.48 -2.39
CA GLY A 182 8.33 -12.75 -1.39
C GLY A 182 7.66 -11.43 -0.97
N VAL A 183 7.85 -10.97 0.27
CA VAL A 183 7.44 -9.59 0.65
C VAL A 183 8.14 -8.59 -0.27
N THR A 184 9.44 -8.77 -0.54
CA THR A 184 10.20 -7.90 -1.46
C THR A 184 9.58 -7.81 -2.84
N GLU A 185 9.16 -8.94 -3.42
CA GLU A 185 8.50 -8.99 -4.73
C GLU A 185 7.17 -8.23 -4.73
N THR A 186 6.40 -8.34 -3.65
CA THR A 186 5.16 -7.55 -3.49
C THR A 186 5.43 -6.05 -3.40
N ILE A 187 6.51 -5.64 -2.71
CA ILE A 187 6.90 -4.23 -2.63
C ILE A 187 7.37 -3.71 -3.98
N THR A 188 8.15 -4.51 -4.73
CA THR A 188 8.57 -4.17 -6.09
C THR A 188 7.37 -3.93 -7.01
N HIS A 189 6.38 -4.82 -7.00
CA HIS A 189 5.15 -4.62 -7.76
C HIS A 189 4.36 -3.38 -7.32
N LEU A 190 4.31 -3.08 -6.01
CA LEU A 190 3.69 -1.84 -5.52
C LEU A 190 4.41 -0.60 -6.07
N ASP A 191 5.75 -0.59 -6.05
CA ASP A 191 6.56 0.52 -6.55
C ASP A 191 6.33 0.73 -8.06
N GLU A 192 6.34 -0.35 -8.83
CA GLU A 192 6.00 -0.32 -10.27
C GLU A 192 4.58 0.19 -10.52
N PHE A 193 3.61 -0.23 -9.69
CA PHE A 193 2.24 0.23 -9.81
C PHE A 193 2.08 1.72 -9.47
N ILE A 194 2.81 2.24 -8.48
CA ILE A 194 2.83 3.68 -8.16
C ILE A 194 3.35 4.49 -9.36
N GLU A 195 4.45 4.06 -9.98
CA GLU A 195 5.00 4.72 -11.16
C GLU A 195 4.06 4.63 -12.38
N LYS A 196 3.43 3.48 -12.61
CA LYS A 196 2.39 3.34 -13.64
C LYS A 196 1.23 4.32 -13.41
N VAL A 197 0.77 4.47 -12.17
CA VAL A 197 -0.31 5.43 -11.82
C VAL A 197 0.14 6.87 -12.07
N ASN A 198 1.38 7.22 -11.74
CA ASN A 198 1.99 8.51 -12.05
C ASN A 198 1.93 8.79 -13.56
N ASP A 199 2.42 7.87 -14.39
CA ASP A 199 2.42 8.00 -15.86
C ASP A 199 1.00 8.14 -16.44
N MET A 200 0.00 7.48 -15.84
CA MET A 200 -1.40 7.58 -16.27
C MET A 200 -2.09 8.88 -15.82
N ALA A 201 -1.57 9.53 -14.80
CA ALA A 201 -2.12 10.75 -14.21
C ALA A 201 -1.57 12.03 -14.85
N LEU A 202 -0.40 11.95 -15.49
CA LEU A 202 0.17 12.96 -16.39
C LEU A 202 -0.59 13.00 -17.74
#